data_AF-A0AAD1RMA6-F1
#
_entry.id   AF-A0AAD1RMA6-F1
#
_cell.length_a   1.000
_cell.length_b   1.000
_cell.length_c   1.000
_cell.angle_alpha   90.00
_cell.angle_beta   90.00
_cell.angle_gamma   90.00
#
_symmetry.space_group_name_H-M   'P 1'
#
loop_
_entity.id
_entity.type
_entity.pdbx_description
1 polymer ?
#
loop_
_entity_poly.entity_id
_entity_poly.type
_entity_poly.pdbx_seq_one_letter_code
_entity_poly.pdbx_strand_id
1 'polypeptide(L)'
;MQNLLREMKTLFAADIALVRKDLGVITARLLSLQDSDDIAQWRQDAQQSELEKLKQANFLMEGRIAVLEDSKRHRNLKIGSFSEEVTDCEMPHYICCLLSSILTPSKAKAISLDNYFRISKPAKAPDGVPRDLLICFQSMLSKQIIQAATSDAPSYHFK
;
A
#
# COMPACT_ATOMS: atom_id res chain seq x y z
N MET A 1 56.61 -68.40 -5.21
CA MET A 1 55.13 -68.31 -5.16
C MET A 1 54.62 -67.82 -3.81
N GLN A 2 55.11 -68.32 -2.67
CA GLN A 2 54.69 -67.86 -1.33
C GLN A 2 55.02 -66.38 -1.01
N ASN A 3 56.18 -65.87 -1.44
CA ASN A 3 56.54 -64.45 -1.23
C ASN A 3 55.63 -63.49 -1.98
N LEU A 4 55.27 -63.83 -3.22
CA LEU A 4 54.35 -63.05 -4.06
C LEU A 4 52.96 -62.93 -3.40
N LEU A 5 52.43 -64.04 -2.88
CA LEU A 5 51.15 -64.05 -2.17
C LEU A 5 51.18 -63.20 -0.88
N ARG A 6 52.31 -63.21 -0.18
CA ARG A 6 52.51 -62.39 1.03
C ARG A 6 52.57 -60.90 0.68
N GLU A 7 53.27 -60.53 -0.39
CA GLU A 7 53.36 -59.15 -0.88
C GLU A 7 52.02 -58.62 -1.38
N MET A 8 51.26 -59.43 -2.12
CA MET A 8 49.89 -59.09 -2.53
C MET A 8 48.96 -58.90 -1.33
N LYS A 9 49.06 -59.76 -0.30
CA LYS A 9 48.27 -59.61 0.93
C LYS A 9 48.58 -58.31 1.67
N THR A 10 49.84 -57.88 1.70
CA THR A 10 50.22 -56.60 2.32
C THR A 10 49.74 -55.39 1.52
N LEU A 11 49.81 -55.45 0.18
CA LEU A 11 49.30 -54.40 -0.71
C LEU A 11 47.78 -54.24 -0.56
N PHE A 12 47.02 -55.33 -0.64
CA PHE A 12 45.57 -55.28 -0.45
C PHE A 12 45.18 -54.80 0.96
N ALA A 13 45.94 -55.17 2.00
CA ALA A 13 45.69 -54.66 3.34
C ALA A 13 45.91 -53.14 3.43
N ALA A 14 46.91 -52.60 2.74
CA ALA A 14 47.16 -51.16 2.67
C ALA A 14 46.06 -50.42 1.91
N ASP A 15 45.63 -50.95 0.76
CA ASP A 15 44.53 -50.37 -0.02
C ASP A 15 43.21 -50.38 0.75
N ILE A 16 42.89 -51.49 1.45
CA ILE A 16 41.70 -51.58 2.31
C ILE A 16 41.78 -50.55 3.45
N ALA A 17 42.96 -50.31 4.02
CA ALA A 17 43.15 -49.30 5.05
C ALA A 17 42.93 -47.88 4.52
N LEU A 18 43.40 -47.59 3.30
CA LEU A 18 43.19 -46.31 2.62
C LEU A 18 41.69 -46.08 2.34
N VAL A 19 41.01 -47.06 1.75
CA VAL A 19 39.57 -46.97 1.46
C VAL A 19 38.75 -46.75 2.73
N ARG A 20 39.09 -47.42 3.84
CA ARG A 20 38.42 -47.18 5.13
C ARG A 20 38.60 -45.76 5.65
N LYS A 21 39.81 -45.20 5.49
CA LYS A 21 40.09 -43.81 5.88
C LYS A 21 39.26 -42.83 5.04
N ASP A 22 39.21 -43.03 3.73
CA ASP A 22 38.44 -42.18 2.82
C ASP A 22 36.94 -42.25 3.10
N LEU A 23 36.41 -43.46 3.36
CA LEU A 23 35.03 -43.66 3.80
C LEU A 23 34.73 -42.88 5.10
N GLY A 24 35.66 -42.90 6.07
CA GLY A 24 35.51 -42.12 7.30
C GLY A 24 35.40 -40.61 7.04
N VAL A 25 36.22 -40.07 6.13
CA VAL A 25 36.17 -38.65 5.74
C VAL A 25 34.87 -38.32 5.00
N ILE A 26 34.42 -39.18 4.09
CA ILE A 26 33.17 -38.99 3.36
C ILE A 26 31.98 -38.98 4.32
N THR A 27 31.92 -39.93 5.26
CA THR A 27 30.86 -39.99 6.26
C THR A 27 30.82 -38.73 7.12
N ALA A 28 31.98 -38.24 7.59
CA ALA A 28 32.05 -37.00 8.37
C ALA A 28 31.55 -35.78 7.58
N ARG A 29 31.89 -35.69 6.28
CA ARG A 29 31.39 -34.62 5.41
C ARG A 29 29.89 -34.72 5.17
N LEU A 30 29.37 -35.93 5.01
CA LEU A 30 27.95 -36.16 4.76
C LEU A 30 27.12 -35.76 5.99
N LEU A 31 27.57 -36.09 7.20
CA LEU A 31 26.95 -35.63 8.44
C LEU A 31 26.99 -34.10 8.56
N SER A 32 28.13 -33.46 8.26
CA SER A 32 28.24 -32.00 8.30
C SER A 32 27.34 -31.30 7.27
N LEU A 33 27.13 -31.90 6.09
CA LEU A 33 26.19 -31.38 5.09
C LEU A 33 24.75 -31.53 5.55
N GLN A 34 24.41 -32.66 6.17
CA GLN A 34 23.09 -32.89 6.74
C GLN A 34 22.77 -31.88 7.84
N ASP A 35 23.70 -31.64 8.77
CA ASP A 35 23.53 -30.61 9.81
C ASP A 35 23.32 -29.21 9.20
N SER A 36 24.06 -28.89 8.12
CA SER A 36 23.91 -27.61 7.43
C SER A 36 22.55 -27.48 6.73
N ASP A 37 22.02 -28.57 6.19
CA ASP A 37 20.71 -28.61 5.52
C ASP A 37 19.58 -28.42 6.55
N ASP A 38 19.67 -29.11 7.69
CA ASP A 38 18.72 -28.96 8.80
C ASP A 38 18.68 -27.51 9.32
N ILE A 39 19.85 -26.86 9.46
CA ILE A 39 19.94 -25.46 9.86
C ILE A 39 19.36 -24.53 8.78
N ALA A 40 19.61 -24.81 7.51
CA ALA A 40 19.09 -24.01 6.40
C ALA A 40 17.55 -24.09 6.35
N GLN A 41 17.00 -25.30 6.50
CA GLN A 41 15.55 -25.53 6.52
C GLN A 41 14.90 -24.80 7.70
N TRP A 42 15.48 -24.90 8.91
CA TRP A 42 14.97 -24.19 10.08
C TRP A 42 14.96 -22.67 9.88
N ARG A 43 16.01 -22.11 9.27
CA ARG A 43 16.08 -20.67 8.96
C ARG A 43 15.04 -20.27 7.93
N GLN A 44 14.82 -21.09 6.91
CA GLN A 44 13.81 -20.84 5.88
C GLN A 44 12.41 -20.81 6.49
N ASP A 45 12.08 -21.77 7.36
CA ASP A 45 10.78 -21.83 8.03
C ASP A 45 10.57 -20.61 8.94
N ALA A 46 11.60 -20.20 9.68
CA ALA A 46 11.56 -19.00 10.52
C ALA A 46 11.35 -17.71 9.67
N GLN A 47 12.07 -17.58 8.56
CA GLN A 47 11.92 -16.45 7.64
C GLN A 47 10.53 -16.41 7.01
N GLN A 48 9.99 -17.58 6.62
CA GLN A 48 8.65 -17.68 6.07
C GLN A 48 7.59 -17.24 7.08
N SER A 49 7.74 -17.62 8.35
CA SER A 49 6.85 -17.19 9.43
C SER A 49 6.87 -15.67 9.64
N GLU A 50 8.05 -15.06 9.67
CA GLU A 50 8.18 -13.60 9.79
C GLU A 50 7.62 -12.87 8.56
N LEU A 51 7.82 -13.41 7.37
CA LEU A 51 7.25 -12.85 6.14
C LEU A 51 5.72 -12.82 6.18
N GLU A 52 5.07 -13.89 6.66
CA GLU A 52 3.60 -13.92 6.80
C GLU A 52 3.10 -12.91 7.83
N LYS A 53 3.81 -12.73 8.95
CA LYS A 53 3.48 -11.66 9.92
C LYS A 53 3.58 -10.27 9.29
N LEU A 54 4.62 -10.01 8.51
CA LEU A 54 4.81 -8.73 7.81
C LEU A 54 3.71 -8.49 6.76
N LYS A 55 3.32 -9.52 6.00
CA LYS A 55 2.18 -9.42 5.07
C LYS A 55 0.90 -9.06 5.78
N GLN A 56 0.61 -9.71 6.91
CA GLN A 56 -0.56 -9.42 7.72
C GLN A 56 -0.54 -8.00 8.28
N ALA A 57 0.62 -7.55 8.78
CA ALA A 57 0.80 -6.19 9.25
C ALA A 57 0.59 -5.15 8.14
N ASN A 58 1.13 -5.40 6.94
CA ASN A 58 0.91 -4.53 5.78
C ASN A 58 -0.57 -4.44 5.40
N PHE A 59 -1.27 -5.57 5.32
CA PHE A 59 -2.71 -5.58 5.04
C PHE A 59 -3.51 -4.75 6.06
N LEU A 60 -3.21 -4.89 7.35
CA LEU A 60 -3.85 -4.11 8.40
C LEU A 60 -3.51 -2.61 8.27
N MET A 61 -2.28 -2.27 7.91
CA MET A 61 -1.87 -0.88 7.69
C MET A 61 -2.58 -0.26 6.49
N GLU A 62 -2.71 -0.97 5.37
CA GLU A 62 -3.46 -0.52 4.19
C GLU A 62 -4.93 -0.23 4.55
N GLY A 63 -5.57 -1.12 5.31
CA GLY A 63 -6.92 -0.90 5.81
C GLY A 63 -7.04 0.35 6.71
N ARG A 64 -6.07 0.55 7.62
CA ARG A 64 -6.04 1.74 8.48
C ARG A 64 -5.82 3.03 7.68
N ILE A 65 -4.98 3.00 6.65
CA ILE A 65 -4.77 4.14 5.75
C ILE A 65 -6.06 4.47 5.01
N ALA A 66 -6.75 3.46 4.46
CA ALA A 66 -8.02 3.67 3.77
C ALA A 66 -9.05 4.34 4.68
N VAL A 67 -9.20 3.87 5.93
CA VAL A 67 -10.10 4.49 6.92
C VAL A 67 -9.70 5.93 7.24
N LEU A 68 -8.41 6.22 7.40
CA LEU A 68 -7.93 7.57 7.68
C LEU A 68 -8.11 8.52 6.50
N GLU A 69 -7.83 8.05 5.28
CA GLU A 69 -8.06 8.82 4.06
C GLU A 69 -9.53 9.13 3.87
N ASP A 70 -10.39 8.13 4.05
CA ASP A 70 -11.81 8.31 4.00
C ASP A 70 -12.22 9.34 5.06
N SER A 71 -11.84 9.15 6.33
CA SER A 71 -12.11 10.10 7.44
C SER A 71 -11.68 11.55 7.14
N LYS A 72 -10.60 11.74 6.39
CA LYS A 72 -10.15 13.07 5.95
C LYS A 72 -10.99 13.63 4.79
N ARG A 73 -11.37 12.80 3.82
CA ARG A 73 -12.18 13.19 2.64
C ARG A 73 -13.67 13.30 2.95
N HIS A 74 -14.09 12.70 4.05
CA HIS A 74 -15.45 12.62 4.51
C HIS A 74 -16.09 14.02 4.59
N ARG A 75 -15.35 15.05 5.04
CA ARG A 75 -15.83 16.44 5.12
C ARG A 75 -15.63 17.27 3.85
N ASN A 76 -15.11 16.66 2.79
CA ASN A 76 -14.74 17.37 1.58
C ASN A 76 -15.81 17.17 0.50
N LEU A 77 -16.11 18.23 -0.22
CA LEU A 77 -17.00 18.21 -1.39
C LEU A 77 -16.22 18.69 -2.61
N LYS A 78 -16.36 17.94 -3.69
CA LYS A 78 -15.71 18.22 -4.96
C LYS A 78 -16.73 18.88 -5.90
N ILE A 79 -16.37 20.02 -6.46
CA ILE A 79 -17.10 20.67 -7.54
C ILE A 79 -16.32 20.43 -8.83
N GLY A 80 -16.96 19.76 -9.78
CA GLY A 80 -16.35 19.44 -11.07
C GLY A 80 -16.29 20.64 -12.00
N SER A 81 -15.25 20.70 -12.83
CA SER A 81 -15.15 21.66 -13.93
C SER A 81 -15.32 23.13 -13.50
N PHE A 82 -14.67 23.52 -12.39
CA PHE A 82 -14.85 24.84 -11.80
C PHE A 82 -14.16 25.94 -12.63
N SER A 83 -14.88 27.02 -12.95
CA SER A 83 -14.38 28.11 -13.82
C SER A 83 -13.00 28.60 -13.37
N GLU A 84 -12.06 28.74 -14.31
CA GLU A 84 -10.72 29.29 -14.05
C GLU A 84 -10.72 30.83 -14.00
N GLU A 85 -11.83 31.48 -14.35
CA GLU A 85 -11.98 32.95 -14.29
C GLU A 85 -12.10 33.46 -12.84
N VAL A 86 -12.65 32.64 -11.94
CA VAL A 86 -12.80 33.00 -10.52
C VAL A 86 -11.43 32.98 -9.86
N THR A 87 -10.95 34.15 -9.46
CA THR A 87 -9.65 34.28 -8.81
C THR A 87 -9.68 33.75 -7.37
N ASP A 88 -8.51 33.44 -6.79
CA ASP A 88 -8.44 32.92 -5.43
C ASP A 88 -8.96 33.92 -4.37
N CYS A 89 -8.88 35.23 -4.65
CA CYS A 89 -9.44 36.26 -3.75
C CYS A 89 -10.97 36.36 -3.82
N GLU A 90 -11.58 36.00 -4.95
CA GLU A 90 -13.04 35.98 -5.15
C GLU A 90 -13.68 34.67 -4.68
N MET A 91 -12.88 33.61 -4.56
CA MET A 91 -13.32 32.26 -4.23
C MET A 91 -14.22 32.17 -2.97
N PRO A 92 -13.90 32.82 -1.83
CA PRO A 92 -14.74 32.75 -0.65
C PRO A 92 -16.14 33.32 -0.89
N HIS A 93 -16.20 34.45 -1.61
CA HIS A 93 -17.47 35.09 -1.95
C HIS A 93 -18.29 34.19 -2.88
N TYR A 94 -17.64 33.63 -3.91
CA TYR A 94 -18.28 32.72 -4.84
C TYR A 94 -18.85 31.47 -4.14
N ILE A 95 -18.09 30.86 -3.22
CA ILE A 95 -18.57 29.70 -2.45
C ILE A 95 -19.80 30.09 -1.61
N CYS A 96 -19.79 31.25 -0.96
CA CYS A 96 -20.95 31.75 -0.21
C CYS A 96 -22.19 31.95 -1.11
N CYS A 97 -22.01 32.50 -2.32
CA CYS A 97 -23.08 32.63 -3.31
C CYS A 97 -23.61 31.27 -3.75
N LEU A 98 -22.73 30.32 -4.05
CA LEU A 98 -23.09 28.96 -4.44
C LEU A 98 -23.91 28.27 -3.35
N LEU A 99 -23.45 28.31 -2.09
CA LEU A 99 -24.18 27.71 -0.97
C LEU A 99 -25.56 28.35 -0.78
N SER A 100 -25.66 29.67 -0.95
CA SER A 100 -26.92 30.41 -0.84
C SER A 100 -27.89 30.13 -2.00
N SER A 101 -27.39 29.62 -3.14
CA SER A 101 -28.24 29.21 -4.27
C SER A 101 -28.88 27.83 -4.07
N ILE A 102 -28.26 26.97 -3.25
CA ILE A 102 -28.70 25.59 -2.99
C ILE A 102 -29.50 25.51 -1.69
N LEU A 103 -29.14 26.31 -0.69
CA LEU A 103 -29.69 26.24 0.66
C LEU A 103 -30.49 27.49 1.01
N THR A 104 -31.39 27.37 1.97
CA THR A 104 -32.04 28.54 2.55
C THR A 104 -31.00 29.48 3.18
N PRO A 105 -31.21 30.81 3.18
CA PRO A 105 -30.22 31.77 3.72
C PRO A 105 -29.79 31.47 5.16
N SER A 106 -30.70 30.93 5.98
CA SER A 106 -30.42 30.49 7.35
C SER A 106 -29.46 29.29 7.42
N LYS A 107 -29.66 28.28 6.55
CA LYS A 107 -28.80 27.09 6.48
C LYS A 107 -27.45 27.42 5.84
N ALA A 108 -27.42 28.26 4.81
CA ALA A 108 -26.20 28.69 4.14
C ALA A 108 -25.23 29.41 5.11
N LYS A 109 -25.74 30.32 5.94
CA LYS A 109 -24.95 31.03 6.95
C LYS A 109 -24.40 30.13 8.07
N ALA A 110 -25.05 28.99 8.33
CA ALA A 110 -24.62 28.05 9.36
C ALA A 110 -23.51 27.10 8.89
N ILE A 111 -23.14 27.13 7.60
CA ILE A 111 -22.09 26.28 7.06
C ILE A 111 -20.74 26.97 7.21
N SER A 112 -19.90 26.38 8.05
CA SER A 112 -18.51 26.83 8.25
C SER A 112 -17.56 26.06 7.33
N LEU A 113 -16.78 26.82 6.58
CA LEU A 113 -15.68 26.32 5.75
C LEU A 113 -14.41 26.20 6.60
N ASP A 114 -13.63 25.16 6.36
CA ASP A 114 -12.30 24.98 6.93
C ASP A 114 -11.25 25.50 5.94
N ASN A 115 -11.27 24.98 4.70
CA ASN A 115 -10.37 25.39 3.64
C ASN A 115 -10.97 25.09 2.25
N TYR A 116 -10.37 25.62 1.19
CA TYR A 116 -10.69 25.29 -0.19
C TYR A 116 -9.43 25.27 -1.04
N PHE A 117 -9.43 24.48 -2.11
CA PHE A 117 -8.30 24.42 -3.04
C PHE A 117 -8.70 23.90 -4.41
N ARG A 118 -8.08 24.45 -5.46
CA ARG A 118 -8.16 23.90 -6.81
C ARG A 118 -7.29 22.65 -6.88
N ILE A 119 -7.86 21.54 -7.33
CA ILE A 119 -7.15 20.28 -7.52
C ILE A 119 -6.32 20.37 -8.80
N SER A 120 -5.04 20.04 -8.71
CA SER A 120 -4.16 19.97 -9.87
C SER A 120 -4.70 19.00 -10.92
N LYS A 121 -4.62 19.40 -12.20
CA LYS A 121 -5.07 18.54 -13.30
C LYS A 121 -4.24 17.25 -13.33
N PRO A 122 -4.86 16.09 -13.57
CA PRO A 122 -4.10 14.88 -13.84
C PRO A 122 -3.28 15.07 -15.12
N ALA A 123 -2.08 14.47 -15.18
CA ALA A 123 -1.15 14.65 -16.29
C ALA A 123 -1.71 14.27 -17.68
N LYS A 124 -2.82 13.51 -17.72
CA LYS A 124 -3.51 13.08 -18.94
C LYS A 124 -4.80 13.86 -19.24
N ALA A 125 -5.08 14.94 -18.52
CA ALA A 125 -6.27 15.75 -18.77
C ALA A 125 -6.17 16.45 -20.14
N PRO A 126 -7.25 16.50 -20.94
CA PRO A 126 -7.27 17.27 -22.18
C PRO A 126 -7.01 18.76 -21.93
N ASP A 127 -6.39 19.42 -22.90
CA ASP A 127 -6.17 20.86 -22.87
C ASP A 127 -7.49 21.61 -22.80
N GLY A 128 -7.54 22.66 -21.97
CA GLY A 128 -8.73 23.50 -21.79
C GLY A 128 -9.75 23.00 -20.74
N VAL A 129 -9.63 21.79 -20.19
CA VAL A 129 -10.55 21.33 -19.13
C VAL A 129 -10.30 22.09 -17.82
N PRO A 130 -11.29 22.77 -17.22
CA PRO A 130 -11.12 23.49 -15.96
C PRO A 130 -10.77 22.56 -14.79
N ARG A 131 -10.00 23.05 -13.82
CA ARG A 131 -9.69 22.29 -12.59
C ARG A 131 -10.93 22.08 -11.73
N ASP A 132 -10.92 21.00 -10.99
CA ASP A 132 -11.92 20.75 -9.96
C ASP A 132 -11.61 21.58 -8.71
N LEU A 133 -12.64 22.01 -7.99
CA LEU A 133 -12.50 22.69 -6.70
C LEU A 133 -12.83 21.70 -5.59
N LEU A 134 -11.96 21.56 -4.59
CA LEU A 134 -12.27 20.87 -3.34
C LEU A 134 -12.59 21.89 -2.26
N ILE A 135 -13.74 21.71 -1.62
CA ILE A 135 -14.17 22.50 -0.47
C ILE A 135 -14.16 21.59 0.75
N CYS A 136 -13.44 22.01 1.79
CA CYS A 136 -13.36 21.32 3.07
C CYS A 136 -14.26 22.02 4.08
N PHE A 137 -15.21 21.30 4.65
CA PHE A 137 -16.08 21.82 5.71
C PHE A 137 -15.52 21.50 7.09
N GLN A 138 -15.83 22.33 8.08
CA GLN A 138 -15.49 22.03 9.48
C GLN A 138 -16.23 20.79 9.99
N SER A 139 -17.45 20.57 9.49
CA SER A 139 -18.34 19.48 9.92
C SER A 139 -18.79 18.59 8.76
N MET A 140 -18.90 17.29 9.06
CA MET A 140 -19.51 16.28 8.18
C MET A 140 -20.96 16.60 7.83
N LEU A 141 -21.69 17.12 8.80
CA LEU A 141 -23.10 17.44 8.64
C LEU A 141 -23.31 18.49 7.56
N SER A 142 -22.40 19.47 7.44
CA SER A 142 -22.46 20.49 6.40
C SER A 142 -22.42 19.89 5.00
N LYS A 143 -21.51 18.94 4.76
CA LYS A 143 -21.45 18.22 3.48
C LYS A 143 -22.73 17.44 3.21
N GLN A 144 -23.24 16.70 4.19
CA GLN A 144 -24.45 15.88 4.05
C GLN A 144 -25.69 16.74 3.74
N ILE A 145 -25.82 17.91 4.40
CA ILE A 145 -26.89 18.87 4.14
C ILE A 145 -26.84 19.37 2.68
N ILE A 146 -25.65 19.73 2.19
CA ILE A 146 -25.47 20.18 0.80
C ILE A 146 -25.80 19.04 -0.17
N GLN A 147 -25.28 17.83 0.08
CA GLN A 147 -25.49 16.66 -0.79
C GLN A 147 -26.97 16.27 -0.87
N ALA A 148 -27.70 16.34 0.24
CA ALA A 148 -29.14 16.11 0.27
C ALA A 148 -29.87 17.16 -0.57
N ALA A 149 -29.55 18.44 -0.38
CA ALA A 149 -30.17 19.54 -1.14
C ALA A 149 -29.88 19.48 -2.65
N THR A 150 -28.71 18.98 -3.06
CA THR A 150 -28.37 18.79 -4.47
C THR A 150 -28.96 17.52 -5.09
N SER A 151 -29.21 16.48 -4.30
CA SER A 151 -29.83 15.24 -4.79
C SER A 151 -31.31 15.43 -5.11
N ASP A 152 -31.98 16.36 -4.40
CA ASP A 152 -33.36 16.74 -4.62
C ASP A 152 -33.53 17.81 -5.73
N ALA A 153 -32.42 18.38 -6.21
CA ALA A 153 -32.44 19.37 -7.27
C ALA A 153 -32.52 18.68 -8.64
N PRO A 154 -33.47 19.04 -9.52
CA PRO A 154 -33.42 18.60 -10.91
C PRO A 154 -32.08 19.09 -11.49
N SER A 155 -31.39 18.23 -12.23
CA SER A 155 -30.07 18.49 -12.79
C SER A 155 -30.06 19.79 -13.60
N TYR A 156 -29.60 20.88 -12.98
CA TYR A 156 -29.41 22.17 -13.64
C TYR A 156 -28.13 22.09 -14.47
N HIS A 157 -28.29 21.77 -15.75
CA HIS A 157 -27.28 22.09 -16.75
C HIS A 157 -27.28 23.61 -16.95
N PHE A 158 -26.32 24.30 -16.35
CA PHE A 158 -25.97 25.65 -16.81
C PHE A 158 -25.41 25.49 -18.23
N LYS A 159 -26.15 26.06 -19.20
CA LYS A 159 -25.71 26.20 -20.60
C LYS A 159 -24.70 27.31 -20.73
#